data_AF-A0A5Q8CDL0-F1
#
_entry.id   AF-A0A5Q8CDL0-F1
#
_cell.length_a   1.000
_cell.length_b   1.000
_cell.length_c   1.000
_cell.angle_alpha   90.00
_cell.angle_beta   90.00
_cell.angle_gamma   90.00
#
_symmetry.space_group_name_H-M   'P 1'
#
loop_
_entity.id
_entity.type
_entity.pdbx_description
1 polymer ?
#
loop_
_entity_poly.entity_id
_entity_poly.type
_entity_poly.pdbx_seq_one_letter_code
_entity_poly.pdbx_strand_id
1 'polypeptide(L)'
;MNELEQAGLARLRDNWISGGAAFELAPAEWKEFAAASSSDEQERRLLAIAAQALDVALRPAAPKTLKRRPPLPMLALPMLPDWLRPLLRGALKYAADARLKTRVATLVASRGFVLHPMDWMPAASDQESPDIYAPWVDWQAGADGDRQSRRGQLTAETWDDFYPAARRTALVELRRTMPVLARTLIETKGASEPAEVRLALVQLMRFGLSADDIPFLKSLSADRSGKVREMAGRLLARLGERSDPADGASKDSIA
;
A
#
# COMPACT_ATOMS: atom_id res chain seq x y z
N MET A 1 -30.77 6.35 3.13
CA MET A 1 -30.49 7.78 2.90
C MET A 1 -30.03 7.90 1.45
N ASN A 2 -30.59 8.86 0.70
CA ASN A 2 -30.53 8.87 -0.77
C ASN A 2 -29.11 9.20 -1.25
N GLU A 3 -28.51 8.34 -2.07
CA GLU A 3 -27.20 8.57 -2.71
C GLU A 3 -27.14 9.91 -3.48
N LEU A 4 -28.31 10.41 -3.91
CA LEU A 4 -28.50 11.68 -4.58
C LEU A 4 -28.12 12.90 -3.71
N GLU A 5 -28.36 12.85 -2.39
CA GLU A 5 -28.04 13.95 -1.47
C GLU A 5 -26.52 14.03 -1.20
N GLN A 6 -25.86 12.86 -1.11
CA GLN A 6 -24.41 12.77 -0.97
C GLN A 6 -23.69 13.22 -2.26
N ALA A 7 -24.22 12.86 -3.43
CA ALA A 7 -23.68 13.28 -4.72
C ALA A 7 -23.84 14.80 -4.95
N GLY A 8 -24.95 15.39 -4.51
CA GLY A 8 -25.17 16.84 -4.56
C GLY A 8 -24.15 17.61 -3.72
N LEU A 9 -23.84 17.13 -2.52
CA LEU A 9 -22.85 17.75 -1.63
C LEU A 9 -21.41 17.62 -2.12
N ALA A 10 -21.06 16.48 -2.71
CA ALA A 10 -19.76 16.31 -3.35
C ALA A 10 -19.55 17.38 -4.44
N ARG A 11 -20.58 17.65 -5.26
CA ARG A 11 -20.53 18.68 -6.31
C ARG A 11 -20.37 20.10 -5.74
N LEU A 12 -21.09 20.45 -4.67
CA LEU A 12 -20.93 21.75 -3.99
C LEU A 12 -19.49 21.94 -3.50
N ARG A 13 -18.94 20.91 -2.85
CA ARG A 13 -17.57 20.92 -2.33
C ARG A 13 -16.53 21.07 -3.45
N ASP A 14 -16.67 20.32 -4.53
CA ASP A 14 -15.71 20.35 -5.64
C ASP A 14 -15.70 21.72 -6.34
N ASN A 15 -16.86 22.41 -6.39
CA ASN A 15 -16.96 23.79 -6.88
C ASN A 15 -16.25 24.79 -5.97
N TRP A 16 -16.45 24.71 -4.64
CA TRP A 16 -15.73 25.58 -3.69
C TRP A 16 -14.23 25.36 -3.71
N ILE A 17 -13.77 24.10 -3.81
CA ILE A 17 -12.34 23.77 -3.94
C ILE A 17 -11.74 24.38 -5.20
N SER A 18 -12.52 24.44 -6.29
CA SER A 18 -12.13 25.07 -7.55
C SER A 18 -12.26 26.60 -7.54
N GLY A 19 -12.70 27.19 -6.43
CA GLY A 19 -12.89 28.64 -6.27
C GLY A 19 -14.17 29.19 -6.89
N GLY A 20 -15.12 28.33 -7.28
CA GLY A 20 -16.40 28.72 -7.85
C GLY A 20 -17.50 28.93 -6.81
N ALA A 21 -18.51 29.71 -7.18
CA ALA A 21 -19.77 29.83 -6.44
C ALA A 21 -20.56 28.51 -6.54
N ALA A 22 -21.18 28.11 -5.44
CA ALA A 22 -21.96 26.87 -5.36
C ALA A 22 -23.43 27.10 -5.05
N PHE A 23 -23.84 28.34 -4.76
CA PHE A 23 -25.22 28.69 -4.40
C PHE A 23 -26.23 28.15 -5.41
N GLU A 24 -25.98 28.33 -6.70
CA GLU A 24 -26.91 27.88 -7.74
C GLU A 24 -27.07 26.36 -7.86
N LEU A 25 -26.10 25.61 -7.36
CA LEU A 25 -26.09 24.15 -7.37
C LEU A 25 -26.77 23.55 -6.13
N ALA A 26 -27.13 24.38 -5.14
CA ALA A 26 -27.74 23.92 -3.92
C ALA A 26 -29.22 23.49 -4.11
N PRO A 27 -29.72 22.55 -3.30
CA PRO A 27 -31.15 22.25 -3.25
C PRO A 27 -31.98 23.50 -2.94
N ALA A 28 -33.20 23.59 -3.49
CA ALA A 28 -34.08 24.74 -3.32
C ALA A 28 -34.33 25.09 -1.83
N GLU A 29 -34.54 24.06 -1.00
CA GLU A 29 -34.72 24.21 0.44
C GLU A 29 -33.52 24.90 1.10
N TRP A 30 -32.29 24.59 0.66
CA TRP A 30 -31.08 25.18 1.22
C TRP A 30 -30.86 26.60 0.70
N LYS A 31 -31.26 26.87 -0.55
CA LYS A 31 -31.24 28.22 -1.11
C LYS A 31 -32.14 29.17 -0.34
N GLU A 32 -33.30 28.70 0.15
CA GLU A 32 -34.20 29.51 0.98
C GLU A 32 -33.55 29.93 2.31
N PHE A 33 -32.87 29.01 2.99
CA PHE A 33 -32.18 29.31 4.25
C PHE A 33 -30.87 30.09 4.07
N ALA A 34 -30.17 29.86 2.94
CA ALA A 34 -28.94 30.56 2.61
C ALA A 34 -29.17 31.92 1.93
N ALA A 35 -30.41 32.28 1.60
CA ALA A 35 -30.74 33.56 0.97
C ALA A 35 -30.24 34.73 1.83
N ALA A 36 -29.52 35.65 1.19
CA ALA A 36 -28.99 36.87 1.79
C ALA A 36 -28.87 37.97 0.74
N SER A 37 -28.70 39.21 1.18
CA SER A 37 -28.64 40.39 0.30
C SER A 37 -27.36 40.47 -0.54
N SER A 38 -26.29 39.76 -0.14
CA SER A 38 -25.02 39.71 -0.87
C SER A 38 -24.67 38.27 -1.26
N SER A 39 -24.03 38.12 -2.43
CA SER A 39 -23.59 36.80 -2.93
C SER A 39 -22.57 36.14 -2.00
N ASP A 40 -21.65 36.92 -1.42
CA ASP A 40 -20.66 36.41 -0.46
C ASP A 40 -21.32 35.84 0.81
N GLU A 41 -22.38 36.48 1.29
CA GLU A 41 -23.11 36.03 2.46
C GLU A 41 -23.94 34.77 2.16
N GLN A 42 -24.51 34.67 0.95
CA GLN A 42 -25.20 33.46 0.48
C GLN A 42 -24.27 32.25 0.49
N GLU A 43 -23.05 32.40 -0.03
CA GLU A 43 -22.05 31.32 -0.05
C GLU A 43 -21.61 30.93 1.37
N ARG A 44 -21.39 31.90 2.27
CA ARG A 44 -21.03 31.61 3.68
C ARG A 44 -22.13 30.86 4.43
N ARG A 45 -23.40 31.26 4.23
CA ARG A 45 -24.55 30.59 4.86
C ARG A 45 -24.72 29.19 4.30
N LEU A 46 -24.58 29.01 2.99
CA LEU A 46 -24.63 27.70 2.36
C LEU A 46 -23.50 26.78 2.83
N LEU A 47 -22.28 27.31 2.99
CA LEU A 47 -21.15 26.57 3.54
C LEU A 47 -21.42 26.08 4.97
N ALA A 48 -22.04 26.91 5.81
CA ALA A 48 -22.43 26.54 7.17
C ALA A 48 -23.50 25.41 7.18
N ILE A 49 -24.50 25.49 6.31
CA ILE A 49 -25.53 24.45 6.15
C ILE A 49 -24.89 23.14 5.68
N ALA A 50 -23.99 23.19 4.68
CA ALA A 50 -23.29 22.02 4.17
C ALA A 50 -22.39 21.37 5.23
N ALA A 51 -21.67 22.17 6.03
CA ALA A 51 -20.86 21.68 7.14
C ALA A 51 -21.72 20.97 8.19
N GLN A 52 -22.84 21.57 8.61
CA GLN A 52 -23.76 20.97 9.57
C GLN A 52 -24.39 19.67 9.03
N ALA A 53 -24.75 19.65 7.74
CA ALA A 53 -25.27 18.45 7.10
C ALA A 53 -24.24 17.31 7.10
N LEU A 54 -22.97 17.61 6.83
CA LEU A 54 -21.89 16.62 6.87
C LEU A 54 -21.63 16.08 8.28
N ASP A 55 -21.62 16.94 9.30
CA ASP A 55 -21.30 16.55 10.67
C ASP A 55 -22.46 15.80 11.37
N VAL A 56 -23.71 16.17 11.07
CA VAL A 56 -24.88 15.68 11.81
C VAL A 56 -25.81 14.83 10.94
N ALA A 57 -26.27 15.35 9.80
CA ALA A 57 -27.32 14.70 9.01
C ALA A 57 -26.79 13.52 8.17
N LEU A 58 -25.53 13.58 7.75
CA LEU A 58 -24.91 12.64 6.82
C LEU A 58 -23.88 11.73 7.47
N ARG A 59 -23.82 11.76 8.81
CA ARG A 59 -23.07 10.75 9.54
C ARG A 59 -23.58 9.37 9.09
N PRO A 60 -22.72 8.49 8.55
CA PRO A 60 -23.16 7.18 8.12
C PRO A 60 -23.86 6.50 9.29
N ALA A 61 -25.12 6.09 9.07
CA ALA A 61 -25.85 5.34 10.09
C ALA A 61 -24.99 4.13 10.48
N ALA A 62 -24.87 3.89 11.78
CA ALA A 62 -24.11 2.74 12.26
C ALA A 62 -24.61 1.48 11.53
N PRO A 63 -23.71 0.66 10.95
CA PRO A 63 -24.12 -0.52 10.21
C PRO A 63 -24.95 -1.42 11.13
N LYS A 64 -26.14 -1.81 10.67
CA LYS A 64 -27.08 -2.64 11.45
C LYS A 64 -26.51 -4.03 11.76
N THR A 65 -25.51 -4.46 11.01
CA THR A 65 -24.84 -5.75 11.17
C THR A 65 -23.33 -5.54 11.23
N LEU A 66 -22.70 -6.09 12.27
CA LEU A 66 -21.25 -6.12 12.38
C LEU A 66 -20.73 -7.36 11.64
N LYS A 67 -19.83 -7.16 10.68
CA LYS A 67 -19.10 -8.28 10.06
C LYS A 67 -18.02 -8.75 11.03
N ARG A 68 -18.20 -9.94 11.60
CA ARG A 68 -17.19 -10.55 12.46
C ARG A 68 -15.95 -10.88 11.62
N ARG A 69 -14.81 -10.29 11.98
CA ARG A 69 -13.52 -10.63 11.38
C ARG A 69 -12.91 -11.85 12.06
N PRO A 70 -12.05 -12.62 11.36
CA PRO A 70 -11.25 -13.65 12.00
C PRO A 70 -10.38 -13.03 13.11
N PRO A 71 -10.02 -13.81 14.14
CA PRO A 71 -9.11 -13.34 15.18
C PRO A 71 -7.77 -12.90 14.58
N LEU A 72 -7.11 -11.94 15.23
CA LEU A 72 -5.80 -11.47 14.80
C LEU A 72 -4.80 -12.65 14.88
N PRO A 73 -4.03 -12.93 13.80
CA PRO A 73 -3.09 -14.04 13.81
C PRO A 73 -2.01 -13.88 14.89
N MET A 74 -1.64 -14.99 15.52
CA MET A 74 -0.49 -15.04 16.43
C MET A 74 0.81 -14.99 15.60
N LEU A 75 1.72 -14.10 15.97
CA LEU A 75 3.03 -14.01 15.33
C LEU A 75 4.00 -15.02 15.95
N ALA A 76 5.06 -15.38 15.21
CA ALA A 76 6.01 -16.41 15.66
C ALA A 76 6.98 -15.95 16.77
N LEU A 77 7.01 -14.64 17.09
CA LEU A 77 7.81 -14.07 18.17
C LEU A 77 6.92 -13.60 19.33
N PRO A 78 7.42 -13.63 20.58
CA PRO A 78 6.69 -13.12 21.73
C PRO A 78 6.48 -11.60 21.67
N MET A 79 5.39 -11.14 22.27
CA MET A 79 5.12 -9.71 22.44
C MET A 79 6.18 -9.06 23.34
N LEU A 80 6.51 -7.80 23.06
CA LEU A 80 7.36 -6.99 23.90
C LEU A 80 6.78 -6.92 25.32
N PRO A 81 7.58 -7.19 26.38
CA PRO A 81 7.11 -7.13 27.76
C PRO A 81 6.46 -5.80 28.14
N ASP A 82 5.43 -5.84 28.98
CA ASP A 82 4.61 -4.66 29.28
C ASP A 82 5.40 -3.50 29.91
N TRP A 83 6.42 -3.80 30.70
CA TRP A 83 7.27 -2.78 31.33
C TRP A 83 8.13 -1.99 30.31
N LEU A 84 8.35 -2.51 29.11
CA LEU A 84 9.05 -1.81 28.01
C LEU A 84 8.11 -1.01 27.10
N ARG A 85 6.80 -1.25 27.18
CA ARG A 85 5.81 -0.59 26.31
C ARG A 85 5.77 0.93 26.47
N PRO A 86 5.94 1.54 27.65
CA PRO A 86 6.03 3.00 27.76
C PRO A 86 7.20 3.60 26.97
N LEU A 87 8.37 2.95 27.01
CA LEU A 87 9.55 3.38 26.25
C LEU A 87 9.32 3.21 24.74
N LEU A 88 8.72 2.10 24.32
CA LEU A 88 8.32 1.87 22.93
C LEU A 88 7.36 2.95 22.45
N ARG A 89 6.31 3.26 23.21
CA ARG A 89 5.35 4.33 22.88
C ARG A 89 6.03 5.69 22.77
N GLY A 90 7.00 5.96 23.64
CA GLY A 90 7.89 7.12 23.51
C GLY A 90 8.62 7.14 22.17
N ALA A 91 9.31 6.05 21.81
CA ALA A 91 10.03 5.95 20.53
C ALA A 91 9.10 6.12 19.31
N LEU A 92 7.91 5.50 19.35
CA LEU A 92 6.91 5.63 18.29
C LEU A 92 6.33 7.05 18.18
N LYS A 93 6.21 7.77 19.31
CA LYS A 93 5.79 9.17 19.34
C LYS A 93 6.80 10.09 18.66
N TYR A 94 8.10 9.82 18.84
CA TYR A 94 9.18 10.61 18.20
C TYR A 94 9.46 10.19 16.75
N ALA A 95 8.93 9.05 16.30
CA ALA A 95 9.00 8.64 14.90
C ALA A 95 8.04 9.49 14.05
N ALA A 96 8.61 10.46 13.32
CA ALA A 96 7.87 11.47 12.57
C ALA A 96 6.98 10.92 11.45
N ASP A 97 7.36 9.79 10.85
CA ASP A 97 6.66 9.20 9.71
C ASP A 97 6.45 7.68 9.87
N ALA A 98 5.69 7.09 8.95
CA ALA A 98 5.41 5.65 8.93
C ALA A 98 6.69 4.82 8.79
N ARG A 99 7.65 5.30 8.00
CA ARG A 99 8.92 4.61 7.74
C ARG A 99 9.77 4.46 9.01
N LEU A 100 9.89 5.53 9.79
CA LEU A 100 10.60 5.50 11.07
C LEU A 100 9.89 4.60 12.08
N LYS A 101 8.55 4.59 12.10
CA LYS A 101 7.79 3.64 12.94
C LYS A 101 8.07 2.19 12.54
N THR A 102 8.10 1.90 11.24
CA THR A 102 8.50 0.59 10.73
C THR A 102 9.94 0.23 11.12
N ARG A 103 10.88 1.19 11.13
CA ARG A 103 12.25 0.95 11.64
C ARG A 103 12.30 0.62 13.13
N VAL A 104 11.47 1.27 13.95
CA VAL A 104 11.30 0.89 15.37
C VAL A 104 10.79 -0.55 15.46
N ALA A 105 9.80 -0.92 14.64
CA ALA A 105 9.31 -2.29 14.59
C ALA A 105 10.38 -3.31 14.15
N THR A 106 11.21 -2.96 13.16
CA THR A 106 12.36 -3.75 12.73
C THR A 106 13.39 -3.92 13.84
N LEU A 107 13.69 -2.87 14.60
CA LEU A 107 14.60 -2.95 15.74
C LEU A 107 14.08 -3.93 16.80
N VAL A 108 12.80 -3.83 17.17
CA VAL A 108 12.20 -4.73 18.17
C VAL A 108 12.19 -6.19 17.67
N ALA A 109 11.81 -6.41 16.39
CA ALA A 109 11.86 -7.72 15.76
C ALA A 109 13.28 -8.31 15.73
N SER A 110 14.29 -7.49 15.46
CA SER A 110 15.70 -7.92 15.50
C SER A 110 16.18 -8.37 16.90
N ARG A 111 15.44 -8.00 17.95
CA ARG A 111 15.69 -8.42 19.35
C ARG A 111 14.80 -9.59 19.79
N GLY A 112 14.07 -10.21 18.86
CA GLY A 112 13.24 -11.38 19.13
C GLY A 112 11.87 -11.07 19.71
N PHE A 113 11.39 -9.82 19.63
CA PHE A 113 10.08 -9.42 20.11
C PHE A 113 9.21 -8.82 19.00
N VAL A 114 7.90 -8.81 19.20
CA VAL A 114 6.95 -8.05 18.36
C VAL A 114 6.23 -6.97 19.16
N LEU A 115 5.78 -5.94 18.45
CA LEU A 115 5.04 -4.84 19.04
C LEU A 115 3.61 -5.29 19.35
N HIS A 116 3.05 -4.78 20.43
CA HIS A 116 1.65 -5.00 20.73
C HIS A 116 0.76 -4.28 19.69
N PRO A 117 -0.33 -4.89 19.19
CA PRO A 117 -1.14 -4.33 18.09
C PRO A 117 -1.79 -2.98 18.44
N MET A 118 -2.08 -2.74 19.72
CA MET A 118 -2.58 -1.43 20.21
C MET A 118 -1.52 -0.32 20.26
N ASP A 119 -0.22 -0.66 20.24
CA ASP A 119 0.84 0.34 20.22
C ASP A 119 1.26 0.66 18.78
N TRP A 120 1.28 -0.35 17.91
CA TRP A 120 1.55 -0.21 16.49
C TRP A 120 0.99 -1.40 15.71
N MET A 121 0.46 -1.11 14.52
CA MET A 121 -0.05 -2.10 13.57
C MET A 121 0.38 -1.69 12.16
N PRO A 122 0.93 -2.60 11.34
CA PRO A 122 1.24 -2.28 9.95
C PRO A 122 -0.04 -2.02 9.13
N ALA A 123 0.09 -1.23 8.08
CA ALA A 123 -0.99 -1.01 7.12
C ALA A 123 -1.14 -2.23 6.20
N ALA A 124 -2.32 -2.41 5.60
CA ALA A 124 -2.57 -3.46 4.60
C ALA A 124 -1.65 -3.35 3.36
N SER A 125 -1.17 -2.15 3.07
CA SER A 125 -0.26 -1.84 1.97
C SER A 125 1.22 -1.77 2.37
N ASP A 126 1.56 -2.10 3.63
CA ASP A 126 2.94 -2.01 4.11
C ASP A 126 3.82 -3.08 3.46
N GLN A 127 4.88 -2.63 2.77
CA GLN A 127 5.87 -3.50 2.13
C GLN A 127 7.24 -3.45 2.83
N GLU A 128 7.43 -2.54 3.79
CA GLU A 128 8.68 -2.35 4.51
C GLU A 128 8.67 -3.02 5.88
N SER A 129 7.49 -3.42 6.38
CA SER A 129 7.37 -4.16 7.64
C SER A 129 8.23 -5.43 7.63
N PRO A 130 8.86 -5.77 8.77
CA PRO A 130 9.55 -7.05 8.91
C PRO A 130 8.64 -8.23 8.57
N ASP A 131 9.20 -9.28 7.96
CA ASP A 131 8.44 -10.43 7.46
C ASP A 131 7.63 -11.15 8.56
N ILE A 132 8.04 -11.04 9.84
CA ILE A 132 7.29 -11.55 10.99
C ILE A 132 5.88 -10.95 11.10
N TYR A 133 5.66 -9.74 10.58
CA TYR A 133 4.35 -9.07 10.58
C TYR A 133 3.49 -9.35 9.35
N ALA A 134 3.99 -10.14 8.38
CA ALA A 134 3.22 -10.49 7.18
C ALA A 134 1.80 -11.04 7.50
N PRO A 135 1.60 -11.88 8.54
CA PRO A 135 0.25 -12.31 8.92
C PRO A 135 -0.69 -11.17 9.29
N TRP A 136 -0.20 -10.09 9.91
CA TRP A 136 -1.00 -8.93 10.26
C TRP A 136 -1.28 -8.04 9.06
N VAL A 137 -0.32 -7.87 8.15
CA VAL A 137 -0.53 -7.14 6.89
C VAL A 137 -1.62 -7.81 6.05
N ASP A 138 -1.53 -9.13 5.88
CA ASP A 138 -2.54 -9.90 5.16
C ASP A 138 -3.91 -9.84 5.87
N TRP A 139 -3.92 -9.98 7.21
CA TRP A 139 -5.14 -9.85 7.99
C TRP A 139 -5.78 -8.48 7.74
N GLN A 140 -5.00 -7.39 7.78
CA GLN A 140 -5.48 -6.03 7.49
C GLN A 140 -6.04 -5.90 6.06
N ALA A 141 -5.45 -6.58 5.09
CA ALA A 141 -5.92 -6.65 3.71
C ALA A 141 -7.20 -7.52 3.52
N GLY A 142 -7.72 -8.11 4.60
CA GLY A 142 -8.95 -8.90 4.58
C GLY A 142 -8.73 -10.39 4.37
N ALA A 143 -7.56 -10.92 4.73
CA ALA A 143 -7.34 -12.36 4.74
C ALA A 143 -8.27 -13.05 5.74
N ASP A 144 -9.10 -13.96 5.22
CA ASP A 144 -9.87 -14.89 6.04
C ASP A 144 -8.93 -15.97 6.59
N GLY A 145 -9.00 -16.23 7.90
CA GLY A 145 -8.06 -17.11 8.62
C GLY A 145 -7.93 -18.54 8.03
N ASP A 146 -8.94 -19.00 7.28
CA ASP A 146 -8.94 -20.28 6.58
C ASP A 146 -7.96 -20.35 5.41
N ARG A 147 -7.71 -19.24 4.69
CA ARG A 147 -6.71 -19.19 3.61
C ARG A 147 -5.28 -19.11 4.15
N GLN A 148 -5.11 -18.47 5.32
CA GLN A 148 -3.80 -18.33 5.97
C GLN A 148 -3.27 -19.69 6.48
N SER A 149 -4.17 -20.56 6.95
CA SER A 149 -3.82 -21.81 7.63
C SER A 149 -3.53 -22.99 6.68
N ARG A 150 -3.91 -22.89 5.39
CA ARG A 150 -3.72 -23.95 4.37
C ARG A 150 -2.52 -23.71 3.46
N ARG A 151 -1.54 -22.91 3.89
CA ARG A 151 -0.42 -22.55 3.00
C ARG A 151 0.50 -23.74 2.77
N GLY A 152 0.30 -24.39 1.63
CA GLY A 152 1.30 -25.27 1.03
C GLY A 152 2.49 -24.48 0.49
N GLN A 153 3.31 -25.11 -0.33
CA GLN A 153 4.44 -24.45 -0.98
C GLN A 153 3.94 -23.42 -2.01
N LEU A 154 4.63 -22.28 -2.13
CA LEU A 154 4.35 -21.30 -3.18
C LEU A 154 4.82 -21.88 -4.53
N THR A 155 3.86 -22.09 -5.43
CA THR A 155 4.07 -22.58 -6.79
C THR A 155 3.29 -21.71 -7.79
N ALA A 156 3.35 -22.04 -9.07
CA ALA A 156 2.59 -21.32 -10.09
C ALA A 156 1.08 -21.53 -9.91
N GLU A 157 0.67 -22.69 -9.41
CA GLU A 157 -0.72 -23.06 -9.17
C GLU A 157 -1.28 -22.37 -7.92
N THR A 158 -0.47 -22.22 -6.87
CA THR A 158 -0.90 -21.63 -5.59
C THR A 158 -0.66 -20.12 -5.49
N TRP A 159 -0.13 -19.47 -6.54
CA TRP A 159 0.24 -18.04 -6.53
C TRP A 159 -0.87 -17.11 -6.03
N ASP A 160 -2.10 -17.34 -6.50
CA ASP A 160 -3.26 -16.49 -6.20
C ASP A 160 -3.86 -16.76 -4.81
N ASP A 161 -3.49 -17.87 -4.17
CA ASP A 161 -3.90 -18.19 -2.79
C ASP A 161 -3.09 -17.40 -1.76
N PHE A 162 -1.92 -16.88 -2.15
CA PHE A 162 -1.07 -16.09 -1.28
C PHE A 162 -1.42 -14.61 -1.36
N TYR A 163 -1.81 -14.04 -0.22
CA TYR A 163 -1.89 -12.59 -0.04
C TYR A 163 -0.51 -11.94 -0.20
N PRO A 164 -0.44 -10.64 -0.56
CA PRO A 164 0.80 -10.00 -0.96
C PRO A 164 1.96 -10.10 0.04
N ALA A 165 1.72 -9.96 1.35
CA ALA A 165 2.81 -9.99 2.34
C ALA A 165 3.33 -11.42 2.52
N ALA A 166 2.44 -12.41 2.56
CA ALA A 166 2.83 -13.82 2.58
C ALA A 166 3.57 -14.27 1.33
N ARG A 167 3.08 -13.85 0.16
CA ARG A 167 3.71 -14.16 -1.13
C ARG A 167 5.14 -13.65 -1.13
N ARG A 168 5.36 -12.43 -0.63
CA ARG A 168 6.68 -11.87 -0.46
C ARG A 168 7.54 -12.72 0.49
N THR A 169 7.06 -13.05 1.68
CA THR A 169 7.83 -13.88 2.64
C THR A 169 8.23 -15.23 2.03
N ALA A 170 7.29 -15.90 1.37
CA ALA A 170 7.56 -17.17 0.68
C ALA A 170 8.57 -17.03 -0.46
N LEU A 171 8.47 -15.97 -1.28
CA LEU A 171 9.44 -15.69 -2.35
C LEU A 171 10.82 -15.35 -1.81
N VAL A 172 10.94 -14.62 -0.70
CA VAL A 172 12.24 -14.34 -0.06
C VAL A 172 12.90 -15.65 0.37
N GLU A 173 12.14 -16.56 0.97
CA GLU A 173 12.65 -17.87 1.38
C GLU A 173 13.03 -18.74 0.18
N LEU A 174 12.20 -18.77 -0.87
CA LEU A 174 12.56 -19.45 -2.12
C LEU A 174 13.79 -18.82 -2.78
N ARG A 175 13.97 -17.50 -2.73
CA ARG A 175 15.18 -16.84 -3.25
C ARG A 175 16.44 -17.22 -2.49
N ARG A 176 16.33 -17.61 -1.22
CA ARG A 176 17.47 -18.10 -0.41
C ARG A 176 17.77 -19.58 -0.64
N THR A 177 16.73 -20.39 -0.85
CA THR A 177 16.85 -21.86 -0.89
C THR A 177 16.85 -22.44 -2.31
N MET A 178 16.03 -21.89 -3.20
CA MET A 178 15.80 -22.34 -4.58
C MET A 178 15.70 -21.13 -5.54
N PRO A 179 16.80 -20.36 -5.74
CA PRO A 179 16.77 -19.08 -6.44
C PRO A 179 16.28 -19.16 -7.89
N VAL A 180 16.56 -20.27 -8.59
CA VAL A 180 16.09 -20.52 -9.96
C VAL A 180 14.56 -20.66 -10.00
N LEU A 181 13.97 -21.48 -9.12
CA LEU A 181 12.52 -21.66 -9.03
C LEU A 181 11.82 -20.33 -8.73
N ALA A 182 12.34 -19.57 -7.77
CA ALA A 182 11.82 -18.24 -7.43
C ALA A 182 11.88 -17.27 -8.62
N ARG A 183 12.99 -17.26 -9.37
CA ARG A 183 13.12 -16.44 -10.59
C ARG A 183 12.06 -16.82 -11.62
N THR A 184 11.89 -18.12 -11.91
CA THR A 184 10.88 -18.60 -12.86
C THR A 184 9.47 -18.19 -12.45
N LEU A 185 9.13 -18.27 -11.16
CA LEU A 185 7.84 -17.81 -10.64
C LEU A 185 7.66 -16.30 -10.82
N ILE A 186 8.66 -15.50 -10.45
CA ILE A 186 8.63 -14.03 -10.61
C ILE A 186 8.49 -13.65 -12.09
N GLU A 187 9.23 -14.30 -12.99
CA GLU A 187 9.19 -14.04 -14.42
C GLU A 187 7.82 -14.38 -15.02
N THR A 188 7.29 -15.56 -14.68
CA THR A 188 6.06 -16.08 -15.27
C THR A 188 4.82 -15.36 -14.72
N LYS A 189 4.74 -15.18 -13.39
CA LYS A 189 3.57 -14.59 -12.74
C LYS A 189 3.66 -13.07 -12.65
N GLY A 190 4.87 -12.51 -12.56
CA GLY A 190 5.06 -11.07 -12.45
C GLY A 190 4.69 -10.32 -13.72
N ALA A 191 4.83 -10.91 -14.91
CA ALA A 191 4.59 -10.19 -16.17
C ALA A 191 3.17 -9.56 -16.29
N SER A 192 2.15 -10.23 -15.77
CA SER A 192 0.75 -9.77 -15.80
C SER A 192 0.39 -8.79 -14.67
N GLU A 193 1.22 -8.69 -13.63
CA GLU A 193 0.94 -7.88 -12.45
C GLU A 193 1.03 -6.36 -12.73
N PRO A 194 0.37 -5.51 -11.92
CA PRO A 194 0.53 -4.04 -12.00
C PRO A 194 1.98 -3.59 -11.79
N ALA A 195 2.33 -2.40 -12.30
CA ALA A 195 3.71 -1.90 -12.27
C ALA A 195 4.34 -1.86 -10.88
N GLU A 196 3.56 -1.51 -9.85
CA GLU A 196 4.04 -1.47 -8.46
C GLU A 196 4.34 -2.86 -7.89
N VAL A 197 3.49 -3.85 -8.21
CA VAL A 197 3.70 -5.23 -7.80
C VAL A 197 4.91 -5.82 -8.51
N ARG A 198 5.06 -5.58 -9.83
CA ARG A 198 6.27 -5.99 -10.57
C ARG A 198 7.53 -5.40 -9.97
N LEU A 199 7.52 -4.12 -9.64
CA LEU A 199 8.65 -3.47 -8.98
C LEU A 199 9.00 -4.15 -7.65
N ALA A 200 7.99 -4.45 -6.82
CA ALA A 200 8.20 -5.14 -5.55
C ALA A 200 8.77 -6.56 -5.75
N LEU A 201 8.31 -7.31 -6.76
CA LEU A 201 8.82 -8.64 -7.10
C LEU A 201 10.27 -8.60 -7.56
N VAL A 202 10.62 -7.68 -8.47
CA VAL A 202 12.00 -7.51 -8.97
C VAL A 202 12.94 -7.11 -7.83
N GLN A 203 12.50 -6.30 -6.87
CA GLN A 203 13.29 -5.98 -5.68
C GLN A 203 13.69 -7.22 -4.85
N LEU A 204 12.91 -8.31 -4.89
CA LEU A 204 13.22 -9.54 -4.15
C LEU A 204 14.42 -10.28 -4.73
N MET A 205 14.77 -10.04 -6.00
CA MET A 205 15.94 -10.65 -6.64
C MET A 205 17.25 -10.33 -5.90
N ARG A 206 17.28 -9.27 -5.07
CA ARG A 206 18.41 -8.93 -4.20
C ARG A 206 18.81 -10.06 -3.24
N PHE A 207 17.87 -10.93 -2.88
CA PHE A 207 18.13 -12.14 -2.10
C PHE A 207 18.59 -13.23 -3.07
N GLY A 208 19.73 -13.86 -2.80
CA GLY A 208 20.29 -14.90 -3.70
C GLY A 208 20.68 -14.39 -5.09
N LEU A 209 20.94 -13.08 -5.25
CA LEU A 209 21.32 -12.48 -6.53
C LEU A 209 22.58 -13.16 -7.09
N SER A 210 22.51 -13.66 -8.32
CA SER A 210 23.60 -14.39 -8.97
C SER A 210 23.66 -14.14 -10.48
N ALA A 211 24.71 -14.62 -11.15
CA ALA A 211 24.88 -14.50 -12.59
C ALA A 211 23.73 -15.15 -13.40
N ASP A 212 23.08 -16.18 -12.85
CA ASP A 212 21.94 -16.86 -13.47
C ASP A 212 20.71 -15.95 -13.61
N ASP A 213 20.66 -14.86 -12.85
CA ASP A 213 19.57 -13.87 -12.92
C ASP A 213 19.78 -12.85 -14.06
N ILE A 214 20.97 -12.77 -14.66
CA ILE A 214 21.32 -11.78 -15.69
C ILE A 214 20.37 -11.80 -16.90
N PRO A 215 20.03 -12.97 -17.51
CA PRO A 215 19.15 -12.99 -18.68
C PRO A 215 17.77 -12.40 -18.39
N PHE A 216 17.19 -12.74 -17.24
CA PHE A 216 15.91 -12.18 -16.79
C PHE A 216 16.02 -10.68 -16.50
N LEU A 217 17.06 -10.23 -15.80
CA LEU A 217 17.23 -8.81 -15.51
C LEU A 217 17.45 -7.96 -16.78
N LYS A 218 18.14 -8.51 -17.80
CA LYS A 218 18.29 -7.86 -19.12
C LYS A 218 16.98 -7.78 -19.89
N SER A 219 16.11 -8.81 -19.80
CA SER A 219 14.81 -8.78 -20.47
C SER A 219 13.88 -7.69 -19.93
N LEU A 220 14.03 -7.31 -18.65
CA LEU A 220 13.27 -6.21 -18.03
C LEU A 220 13.60 -4.82 -18.60
N SER A 221 14.62 -4.65 -19.44
CA SER A 221 14.87 -3.40 -20.16
C SER A 221 13.70 -2.97 -21.06
N ALA A 222 12.88 -3.93 -21.49
CA ALA A 222 11.66 -3.71 -22.26
C ALA A 222 10.40 -3.50 -21.39
N ASP A 223 10.51 -3.47 -20.05
CA ASP A 223 9.34 -3.26 -19.18
C ASP A 223 8.72 -1.86 -19.38
N ARG A 224 7.39 -1.81 -19.43
CA ARG A 224 6.59 -0.59 -19.56
C ARG A 224 6.80 0.45 -18.44
N SER A 225 7.29 0.03 -17.27
CA SER A 225 7.54 0.89 -16.11
C SER A 225 9.01 1.31 -16.04
N GLY A 226 9.26 2.63 -16.07
CA GLY A 226 10.60 3.18 -15.86
C GLY A 226 11.23 2.76 -14.52
N LYS A 227 10.43 2.66 -13.45
CA LYS A 227 10.91 2.21 -12.12
C LYS A 227 11.36 0.74 -12.11
N VAL A 228 10.69 -0.12 -12.88
CA VAL A 228 11.07 -1.54 -13.00
C VAL A 228 12.40 -1.66 -13.76
N ARG A 229 12.53 -0.95 -14.88
CA ARG A 229 13.77 -0.86 -15.67
C ARG A 229 14.94 -0.38 -14.81
N GLU A 230 14.74 0.69 -14.05
CA GLU A 230 15.76 1.24 -13.16
C GLU A 230 16.17 0.23 -12.07
N MET A 231 15.21 -0.46 -11.46
CA MET A 231 15.50 -1.48 -10.45
C MET A 231 16.31 -2.65 -11.03
N ALA A 232 15.95 -3.12 -12.22
CA ALA A 232 16.69 -4.17 -12.92
C ALA A 232 18.14 -3.72 -13.22
N GLY A 233 18.32 -2.49 -13.71
CA GLY A 233 19.64 -1.90 -13.94
C GLY A 233 20.49 -1.80 -12.66
N ARG A 234 19.90 -1.42 -11.52
CA ARG A 234 20.61 -1.40 -10.23
C ARG A 234 21.07 -2.79 -9.80
N LEU A 235 20.28 -3.84 -10.07
CA LEU A 235 20.64 -5.22 -9.76
C LEU A 235 21.72 -5.75 -10.71
N LEU A 236 21.64 -5.45 -12.00
CA LEU A 236 22.69 -5.76 -12.98
C LEU A 236 24.02 -5.09 -12.62
N ALA A 237 23.98 -3.82 -12.23
CA ALA A 237 25.18 -3.10 -11.79
C ALA A 237 25.87 -3.76 -10.57
N ARG A 238 25.09 -4.36 -9.65
CA ARG A 238 25.65 -5.14 -8.53
C ARG A 238 26.32 -6.45 -8.96
N LEU A 239 25.99 -6.95 -10.14
CA LEU A 239 26.62 -8.10 -10.78
C LEU A 239 27.78 -7.71 -11.70
N GLY A 240 28.10 -6.42 -11.82
CA GLY A 240 29.14 -5.91 -12.73
C GLY A 240 28.66 -5.70 -14.18
N GLU A 241 27.39 -6.00 -14.47
CA GLU A 241 26.76 -5.76 -15.77
C GLU A 241 26.33 -4.29 -15.84
N ARG A 242 27.25 -3.40 -16.27
CA ARG A 242 26.89 -2.02 -16.62
C ARG A 242 26.27 -2.01 -18.01
N SER A 243 25.09 -1.41 -18.15
CA SER A 243 24.58 -1.04 -19.46
C SER A 243 25.49 0.06 -20.02
N ASP A 244 26.21 -0.21 -21.10
CA ASP A 244 26.94 0.84 -21.80
C ASP A 244 25.93 1.87 -22.34
N PRO A 245 26.13 3.18 -22.13
CA PRO A 245 25.23 4.21 -22.62
C PRO A 245 25.27 4.40 -24.16
N ALA A 246 25.88 3.48 -24.91
CA ALA A 246 26.19 3.63 -26.32
C ALA A 246 25.05 3.26 -27.30
N ASP A 247 23.97 2.61 -26.86
CA ASP A 247 22.86 2.23 -27.75
C ASP A 247 21.78 3.32 -27.93
N GLY A 248 22.03 4.53 -27.43
CA GLY A 248 21.12 5.69 -27.58
C GLY A 248 21.53 6.70 -28.67
N ALA A 249 22.69 6.54 -29.33
CA ALA A 249 23.10 7.42 -30.41
C ALA A 249 22.44 6.97 -31.72
N SER A 250 21.19 7.37 -31.92
CA SER A 250 20.55 7.37 -33.23
C SER A 250 21.49 8.00 -34.25
N LYS A 251 21.77 7.23 -35.30
CA LYS A 251 22.35 7.70 -36.55
C LYS A 251 21.44 8.77 -37.15
N ASP A 252 21.72 10.03 -36.88
CA ASP A 252 21.26 11.09 -37.76
C ASP A 252 22.13 11.05 -39.02
N SER A 253 21.56 10.42 -40.04
CA SER A 253 22.00 10.48 -41.42
C SER A 253 21.81 11.91 -41.92
N ILE A 254 22.89 12.64 -42.12
CA ILE A 254 22.86 13.89 -42.88
C ILE A 254 23.11 13.52 -44.34
N ALA A 255 22.04 13.65 -45.14
CA ALA A 255 22.09 13.89 -46.56
C ALA A 255 22.14 15.40 -46.81
#